data_AF-A0A9P5WDX1-F1
#
_entry.id   AF-A0A9P5WDX1-F1
#
_cell.length_a   1.000
_cell.length_b   1.000
_cell.length_c   1.000
_cell.angle_alpha   90.00
_cell.angle_beta   90.00
_cell.angle_gamma   90.00
#
_symmetry.space_group_name_H-M   'P 1'
#
loop_
_entity.id
_entity.type
_entity.pdbx_description
1 polymer ?
#
loop_
_entity_poly.entity_id
_entity_poly.type
_entity_poly.pdbx_seq_one_letter_code
_entity_poly.pdbx_strand_id
1 'polypeptide(L)'
;MPHDTPDAKSRPEVLIIGAGIAGLTLAILLEQINIPYQIFERAAEVKPLGSAMSFNGALFPALEQLGIYEELKQVSKAYTCVEFCNSRIKKMGNFSVEESYIASGYENLIFCRPRFYEILLTRVPKHKISFKKKIIQTEENEGKVHIHCSDNTSYTGDILVGADGAYSGVRQGIYKLMDEKGVLPKEDLEDFKINYATIVGVATPSNPKNYPK
;
A
#
# COMPACT_ATOMS: atom_id res chain seq x y z
N MET A 1 -28.86 -1.31 17.70
CA MET A 1 -28.71 -2.66 18.27
C MET A 1 -27.24 -2.87 18.55
N PRO A 2 -26.82 -3.31 19.74
CA PRO A 2 -25.42 -3.61 19.99
C PRO A 2 -25.05 -4.84 19.15
N HIS A 3 -24.10 -4.71 18.24
CA HIS A 3 -23.50 -5.86 17.60
C HIS A 3 -22.62 -6.55 18.63
N ASP A 4 -23.07 -7.70 19.14
CA ASP A 4 -22.24 -8.60 19.93
C ASP A 4 -20.94 -8.83 19.17
N THR A 5 -19.84 -8.38 19.77
CA THR A 5 -18.52 -8.46 19.18
C THR A 5 -18.03 -9.88 19.45
N PRO A 6 -17.90 -10.77 18.46
CA PRO A 6 -17.46 -12.14 18.72
C PRO A 6 -16.08 -12.14 19.37
N ASP A 7 -15.94 -13.02 20.38
CA ASP A 7 -14.73 -13.25 21.17
C ASP A 7 -13.50 -13.43 20.25
N ALA A 8 -12.35 -12.89 20.63
CA ALA A 8 -11.17 -12.82 19.75
C ALA A 8 -10.70 -14.20 19.26
N LYS A 9 -11.07 -15.28 19.97
CA LYS A 9 -10.77 -16.67 19.60
C LYS A 9 -11.62 -17.24 18.45
N SER A 10 -12.73 -16.60 18.04
CA SER A 10 -13.59 -17.09 16.96
C SER A 10 -13.39 -16.35 15.62
N ARG A 11 -12.47 -15.40 15.56
CA ARG A 11 -12.21 -14.59 14.37
C ARG A 11 -11.06 -15.19 13.55
N PRO A 12 -11.16 -15.19 12.20
CA PRO A 12 -10.11 -15.74 11.36
C PRO A 12 -8.81 -14.94 11.50
N GLU A 13 -7.68 -15.64 11.60
CA GLU A 13 -6.36 -15.03 11.63
C GLU A 13 -5.84 -14.74 10.22
N VAL A 14 -5.43 -13.50 9.97
CA VAL A 14 -4.97 -13.02 8.66
C VAL A 14 -3.44 -12.90 8.61
N LEU A 15 -2.81 -13.65 7.70
CA LEU A 15 -1.39 -13.53 7.38
C LEU A 15 -1.21 -12.53 6.22
N ILE A 16 -0.56 -11.41 6.49
CA ILE A 16 -0.30 -10.36 5.49
C ILE A 16 1.16 -10.44 5.05
N ILE A 17 1.40 -10.70 3.76
CA ILE A 17 2.77 -10.76 3.22
C ILE A 17 3.13 -9.42 2.61
N GLY A 18 4.02 -8.67 3.25
CA GLY A 18 4.50 -7.36 2.84
C GLY A 18 4.09 -6.25 3.80
N ALA A 19 5.08 -5.56 4.40
CA ALA A 19 4.86 -4.37 5.22
C ALA A 19 4.99 -3.10 4.37
N GLY A 20 4.42 -3.10 3.18
CA GLY A 20 4.29 -1.93 2.30
C GLY A 20 3.04 -1.11 2.61
N ILE A 21 2.73 -0.11 1.77
CA ILE A 21 1.53 0.75 1.92
C ILE A 21 0.26 -0.11 2.01
N ALA A 22 0.03 -1.03 1.07
CA ALA A 22 -1.16 -1.86 1.06
C ALA A 22 -1.30 -2.75 2.30
N GLY A 23 -0.22 -3.43 2.70
CA GLY A 23 -0.23 -4.33 3.85
C GLY A 23 -0.42 -3.60 5.18
N LEU A 24 0.24 -2.44 5.35
CA LEU A 24 0.05 -1.61 6.54
C LEU A 24 -1.36 -1.01 6.60
N THR A 25 -1.88 -0.51 5.48
CA THR A 25 -3.26 0.00 5.44
C THR A 25 -4.28 -1.08 5.81
N LEU A 26 -4.13 -2.30 5.28
CA LEU A 26 -4.99 -3.41 5.66
C LEU A 26 -4.86 -3.74 7.15
N ALA A 27 -3.64 -3.80 7.68
CA ALA A 27 -3.41 -4.06 9.10
C ALA A 27 -4.10 -3.04 10.02
N ILE A 28 -4.08 -1.75 9.66
CA ILE A 28 -4.79 -0.70 10.42
C ILE A 28 -6.30 -0.96 10.43
N LEU A 29 -6.89 -1.31 9.28
CA LEU A 29 -8.31 -1.66 9.21
C LEU A 29 -8.63 -2.86 10.10
N LEU A 30 -7.83 -3.93 10.03
CA LEU A 30 -8.02 -5.13 10.84
C LEU A 30 -7.86 -4.86 12.34
N GLU A 31 -6.90 -4.01 12.71
CA GLU A 31 -6.70 -3.54 14.09
C GLU A 31 -7.95 -2.81 14.61
N GLN A 32 -8.51 -1.88 13.84
CA GLN A 32 -9.70 -1.10 14.22
C GLN A 32 -10.94 -1.97 14.45
N ILE A 33 -11.07 -3.09 13.71
CA ILE A 33 -12.21 -4.01 13.81
C ILE A 33 -11.92 -5.26 14.64
N ASN A 34 -10.77 -5.31 15.34
CA ASN A 34 -10.34 -6.42 16.19
C ASN A 34 -10.29 -7.78 15.47
N ILE A 35 -9.79 -7.83 14.23
CA ILE A 35 -9.49 -9.09 13.55
C ILE A 35 -8.02 -9.46 13.78
N PRO A 36 -7.69 -10.69 14.20
CA PRO A 36 -6.31 -11.12 14.38
C PRO A 36 -5.53 -11.10 13.05
N TYR A 37 -4.32 -10.55 13.08
CA TYR A 37 -3.41 -10.58 11.94
C TYR A 37 -1.95 -10.62 12.37
N GLN A 38 -1.07 -10.97 11.42
CA GLN A 38 0.38 -10.82 11.49
C GLN A 38 0.92 -10.40 10.12
N ILE A 39 1.82 -9.42 10.08
CA ILE A 39 2.52 -8.98 8.88
C ILE A 39 3.90 -9.64 8.80
N PHE A 40 4.27 -10.10 7.60
CA PHE A 40 5.58 -10.68 7.29
C PHE A 40 6.27 -9.86 6.22
N GLU A 41 7.44 -9.32 6.53
CA GLU A 41 8.22 -8.48 5.62
C GLU A 41 9.58 -9.12 5.35
N ARG A 42 9.95 -9.24 4.08
CA ARG A 42 11.22 -9.83 3.65
C ARG A 42 12.43 -8.95 3.99
N ALA A 43 12.26 -7.63 3.97
CA ALA A 43 13.31 -6.68 4.29
C ALA A 43 13.64 -6.70 5.79
N ALA A 44 14.89 -6.36 6.14
CA ALA A 44 15.26 -6.10 7.53
C ALA A 44 14.70 -4.76 8.03
N GLU A 45 14.54 -3.82 7.11
CA GLU A 45 14.02 -2.48 7.32
C GLU A 45 13.41 -2.02 6.00
N VAL A 46 12.21 -1.44 6.03
CA VAL A 46 11.58 -0.88 4.83
C VAL A 46 12.09 0.55 4.65
N LYS A 47 12.89 0.77 3.61
CA LYS A 47 13.37 2.10 3.22
C LYS A 47 12.60 2.57 1.99
N PRO A 48 11.54 3.36 2.16
CA PRO A 48 10.84 3.96 1.03
C PRO A 48 11.81 4.87 0.26
N LEU A 49 11.89 4.68 -1.05
CA LEU A 49 12.61 5.58 -1.93
C LEU A 49 12.01 6.99 -1.83
N GLY A 50 12.84 8.02 -1.98
CA GLY A 50 12.46 9.43 -1.87
C GLY A 50 11.60 9.95 -3.04
N SER A 51 10.46 9.31 -3.30
CA SER A 51 9.50 9.70 -4.33
C SER A 51 8.37 10.55 -3.74
N ALA A 52 7.86 11.50 -4.54
CA ALA A 52 6.59 12.14 -4.27
C ALA A 52 5.41 11.21 -4.61
N MET A 53 4.31 11.37 -3.90
CA MET A 53 3.00 10.78 -4.19
C MET A 53 1.95 11.87 -4.10
N SER A 54 0.87 11.72 -4.86
CA SER A 54 -0.29 12.60 -4.79
C SER A 54 -1.56 11.78 -4.64
N PHE A 55 -2.44 12.24 -3.76
CA PHE A 55 -3.79 11.73 -3.63
C PHE A 55 -4.79 12.80 -4.00
N ASN A 56 -5.86 12.38 -4.67
CA ASN A 56 -6.98 13.24 -4.98
C ASN A 56 -8.05 13.17 -3.89
N GLY A 57 -9.02 14.09 -3.98
CA GLY A 57 -10.07 14.27 -3.00
C GLY A 57 -10.86 13.00 -2.66
N ALA A 58 -10.98 12.07 -3.62
CA ALA A 58 -11.79 10.86 -3.48
C ALA A 58 -11.24 9.85 -2.46
N LEU A 59 -9.93 9.89 -2.16
CA LEU A 59 -9.32 8.93 -1.23
C LEU A 59 -9.42 9.36 0.24
N PHE A 60 -9.51 10.66 0.52
CA PHE A 60 -9.40 11.18 1.87
C PHE A 60 -10.50 10.75 2.85
N PRO A 61 -11.77 10.52 2.44
CA PRO A 61 -12.76 9.91 3.33
C PRO A 61 -12.32 8.57 3.92
N ALA A 62 -11.60 7.74 3.14
CA ALA A 62 -11.07 6.47 3.64
C ALA A 62 -9.89 6.69 4.59
N LEU A 63 -9.04 7.69 4.34
CA LEU A 63 -7.93 8.05 5.23
C LEU A 63 -8.40 8.69 6.54
N GLU A 64 -9.55 9.38 6.53
CA GLU A 64 -10.21 9.88 7.75
C GLU A 64 -10.73 8.72 8.61
N GLN A 65 -11.37 7.72 8.02
CA GLN A 65 -11.82 6.52 8.75
C GLN A 65 -10.63 5.74 9.36
N LEU A 66 -9.50 5.73 8.67
CA LEU A 66 -8.22 5.19 9.19
C LEU A 66 -7.57 6.09 10.26
N GLY A 67 -8.10 7.30 10.49
CA GLY A 67 -7.56 8.28 11.43
C GLY A 67 -6.20 8.85 11.05
N ILE A 68 -5.76 8.73 9.79
CA ILE A 68 -4.44 9.18 9.32
C ILE A 68 -4.48 10.45 8.47
N TYR A 69 -5.67 10.90 8.07
CA TYR A 69 -5.83 12.04 7.18
C TYR A 69 -5.21 13.34 7.71
N GLU A 70 -5.50 13.74 8.95
CA GLU A 70 -4.99 14.99 9.52
C GLU A 70 -3.45 15.01 9.61
N GLU A 71 -2.85 13.89 10.02
CA GLU A 71 -1.40 13.75 10.10
C GLU A 71 -0.76 13.79 8.70
N LEU A 72 -1.39 13.13 7.72
CA LEU A 72 -0.96 13.19 6.33
C LEU A 72 -1.05 14.63 5.80
N LYS A 73 -2.13 15.35 6.09
CA LYS A 73 -2.34 16.73 5.66
C LYS A 73 -1.23 17.65 6.17
N GLN A 74 -0.80 17.50 7.42
CA GLN A 74 0.28 18.30 8.03
C GLN A 74 1.63 18.12 7.33
N VAL A 75 1.91 16.94 6.80
CA VAL A 75 3.15 16.65 6.06
C VAL A 75 3.02 16.80 4.55
N SER A 76 1.89 17.31 4.07
CA SER A 76 1.55 17.46 2.66
C SER A 76 1.58 18.92 2.19
N LYS A 77 1.54 19.11 0.88
CA LYS A 77 1.22 20.38 0.22
C LYS A 77 -0.06 20.20 -0.59
N ALA A 78 -1.01 21.11 -0.40
CA ALA A 78 -2.17 21.17 -1.28
C ALA A 78 -1.77 21.74 -2.66
N TYR A 79 -2.40 21.25 -3.72
CA TYR A 79 -2.26 21.81 -5.06
C TYR A 79 -3.62 21.93 -5.74
N THR A 80 -3.77 22.98 -6.55
CA THR A 80 -5.02 23.30 -7.27
C THR A 80 -4.90 23.14 -8.78
N CYS A 81 -3.68 22.96 -9.28
CA CYS A 81 -3.41 22.88 -10.71
C CYS A 81 -2.16 22.02 -10.99
N VAL A 82 -2.17 21.35 -12.13
CA VAL A 82 -0.99 20.68 -12.70
C VAL A 82 -0.65 21.34 -14.02
N GLU A 83 0.58 21.81 -14.15
CA GLU A 83 1.08 22.44 -15.37
C GLU A 83 1.94 21.47 -16.16
N PHE A 84 1.66 21.36 -17.45
CA PHE A 84 2.51 20.64 -18.39
C PHE A 84 3.48 21.61 -19.02
N CYS A 85 4.77 21.34 -18.88
CA CYS A 85 5.83 22.16 -19.46
C CYS A 85 6.69 21.33 -20.41
N ASN A 86 7.24 21.98 -21.43
CA ASN A 86 8.26 21.36 -22.28
C ASN A 86 9.62 21.26 -21.54
N SER A 87 10.63 20.70 -22.19
CA SER A 87 11.99 20.54 -21.64
C SER A 87 12.69 21.85 -21.25
N ARG A 88 12.16 23.02 -21.67
CA ARG A 88 12.65 24.35 -21.29
C ARG A 88 11.78 25.02 -20.21
N ILE A 89 10.92 24.25 -19.55
CA ILE A 89 9.96 24.72 -18.51
C ILE A 89 8.97 25.76 -19.08
N LYS A 90 8.74 25.76 -20.41
CA LYS A 90 7.69 26.60 -21.00
C LYS A 90 6.35 25.86 -20.89
N LYS A 91 5.37 26.50 -20.24
CA LYS A 91 4.00 26.01 -20.11
C LYS A 91 3.40 25.70 -21.49
N MET A 92 2.96 24.46 -21.65
CA MET A 92 2.25 23.93 -22.83
C MET A 92 0.74 23.84 -22.56
N GLY A 93 0.36 23.61 -21.31
CA GLY A 93 -1.03 23.46 -20.90
C GLY A 93 -1.14 23.30 -19.39
N ASN A 94 -2.37 23.22 -18.89
CA ASN A 94 -2.63 22.89 -17.49
C ASN A 94 -4.01 22.25 -17.35
N PHE A 95 -4.24 21.59 -16.22
CA PHE A 95 -5.59 21.27 -15.76
C PHE A 95 -5.76 21.71 -14.31
N SER A 96 -6.95 22.23 -14.00
CA SER A 96 -7.38 22.54 -12.63
C SER A 96 -7.86 21.26 -11.96
N VAL A 97 -7.62 21.14 -10.65
CA VAL A 97 -8.20 20.08 -9.81
C VAL A 97 -9.29 20.63 -8.87
N GLU A 98 -9.78 21.84 -9.13
CA GLU A 98 -10.85 22.48 -8.36
C GLU A 98 -12.17 21.68 -8.39
N GLU A 99 -12.50 21.06 -9.52
CA GLU A 99 -13.67 20.17 -9.62
C GLU A 99 -13.58 18.99 -8.65
N SER A 100 -12.37 18.47 -8.41
CA SER A 100 -12.16 17.41 -7.40
C SER A 100 -12.44 17.92 -5.99
N TYR A 101 -12.13 19.18 -5.69
CA TYR A 101 -12.47 19.79 -4.39
C TYR A 101 -13.98 19.99 -4.27
N ILE A 102 -14.62 20.55 -5.30
CA ILE A 102 -16.09 20.76 -5.31
C ILE A 102 -16.84 19.44 -5.11
N ALA A 103 -16.39 18.36 -5.76
CA ALA A 103 -17.04 17.06 -5.70
C ALA A 103 -16.82 16.30 -4.38
N SER A 104 -15.69 16.52 -3.70
CA SER A 104 -15.30 15.71 -2.53
C SER A 104 -15.29 16.47 -1.21
N GLY A 105 -15.10 17.79 -1.24
CA GLY A 105 -14.80 18.62 -0.06
C GLY A 105 -13.33 18.60 0.38
N TYR A 106 -12.45 17.89 -0.33
CA TYR A 106 -11.05 17.72 0.06
C TYR A 106 -10.05 18.31 -0.94
N GLU A 107 -9.00 18.94 -0.41
CA GLU A 107 -7.88 19.45 -1.19
C GLU A 107 -7.04 18.30 -1.75
N ASN A 108 -6.57 18.41 -2.99
CA ASN A 108 -5.63 17.43 -3.53
C ASN A 108 -4.27 17.64 -2.86
N LEU A 109 -3.65 16.56 -2.39
CA LEU A 109 -2.42 16.62 -1.60
C LEU A 109 -1.27 15.95 -2.34
N ILE A 110 -0.09 16.58 -2.34
CA ILE A 110 1.19 15.98 -2.72
C ILE A 110 2.09 15.89 -1.48
N PHE A 111 2.76 14.75 -1.31
CA PHE A 111 3.58 14.45 -0.14
C PHE A 111 4.70 13.47 -0.47
N CYS A 112 5.68 13.36 0.42
CA CYS A 112 6.76 12.39 0.28
C CYS A 112 6.27 10.98 0.71
N ARG A 113 6.47 9.98 -0.16
CA ARG A 113 6.15 8.57 0.15
C ARG A 113 6.77 8.07 1.46
N PRO A 114 8.03 8.42 1.81
CA PRO A 114 8.58 8.06 3.11
C PRO A 114 7.77 8.54 4.30
N ARG A 115 7.25 9.77 4.26
CA ARG A 115 6.43 10.32 5.35
C ARG A 115 5.10 9.60 5.48
N PHE A 116 4.43 9.32 4.35
CA PHE A 116 3.20 8.55 4.38
C PHE A 116 3.41 7.13 4.92
N TYR A 117 4.52 6.49 4.55
CA TYR A 117 4.91 5.19 5.08
C TYR A 117 5.12 5.22 6.61
N GLU A 118 5.85 6.21 7.11
CA GLU A 118 6.08 6.41 8.55
C GLU A 118 4.75 6.53 9.30
N ILE A 119 3.83 7.36 8.81
CA ILE A 119 2.48 7.52 9.39
C ILE A 119 1.80 6.16 9.51
N LEU A 120 1.71 5.39 8.41
CA LEU A 120 1.09 4.07 8.43
C LEU A 120 1.76 3.12 9.44
N LEU A 121 3.09 3.10 9.46
CA LEU A 121 3.87 2.22 10.33
C LEU A 121 3.61 2.51 11.82
N THR A 122 3.42 3.77 12.20
CA THR A 122 3.11 4.15 13.60
C THR A 122 1.77 3.64 14.09
N ARG A 123 0.84 3.32 13.18
CA ARG A 123 -0.51 2.83 13.52
C ARG A 123 -0.58 1.32 13.73
N VAL A 124 0.50 0.60 13.44
CA VAL A 124 0.58 -0.86 13.58
C VAL A 124 1.49 -1.22 14.76
N PRO A 125 1.03 -2.03 15.73
CA PRO A 125 1.88 -2.47 16.84
C PRO A 125 3.13 -3.22 16.34
N LYS A 126 4.31 -2.85 16.83
CA LYS A 126 5.59 -3.42 16.34
C LYS A 126 5.67 -4.95 16.42
N HIS A 127 5.04 -5.57 17.41
CA HIS A 127 5.03 -7.03 17.58
C HIS A 127 4.19 -7.76 16.52
N LYS A 128 3.30 -7.04 15.82
CA LYS A 128 2.48 -7.54 14.70
C LYS A 128 3.23 -7.56 13.36
N ILE A 129 4.49 -7.10 13.33
CA ILE A 129 5.32 -7.05 12.13
C ILE A 129 6.58 -7.90 12.33
N SER A 130 6.70 -8.95 11.54
CA SER A 130 7.86 -9.83 11.51
C SER A 130 8.74 -9.51 10.31
N PHE A 131 9.85 -8.84 10.54
CA PHE A 131 10.85 -8.53 9.51
C PHE A 131 11.77 -9.73 9.21
N LYS A 132 12.51 -9.65 8.10
CA LYS A 132 13.38 -10.73 7.58
C LYS A 132 12.63 -12.04 7.28
N LYS A 133 11.34 -11.96 7.00
CA LYS A 133 10.47 -13.09 6.66
C LYS A 133 10.18 -13.10 5.17
N LYS A 134 11.10 -13.69 4.40
CA LYS A 134 10.88 -13.94 2.97
C LYS A 134 10.12 -15.23 2.81
N ILE A 135 8.88 -15.15 2.32
CA ILE A 135 8.07 -16.34 2.01
C ILE A 135 8.63 -17.03 0.76
N ILE A 136 8.75 -18.35 0.82
CA ILE A 136 9.24 -19.19 -0.27
C ILE A 136 8.20 -20.21 -0.74
N GLN A 137 7.21 -20.53 0.10
CA GLN A 137 6.18 -21.51 -0.20
C GLN A 137 4.91 -21.20 0.59
N THR A 138 3.76 -21.46 -0.03
CA THR A 138 2.42 -21.29 0.52
C THR A 138 1.64 -22.57 0.24
N GLU A 139 0.98 -23.11 1.25
CA GLU A 139 0.19 -24.34 1.16
C GLU A 139 -1.20 -24.09 1.76
N GLU A 140 -2.21 -24.74 1.18
CA GLU A 140 -3.57 -24.75 1.70
C GLU A 140 -3.93 -26.18 2.08
N ASN A 141 -4.23 -26.41 3.35
CA ASN A 141 -4.69 -27.72 3.83
C ASN A 141 -5.69 -27.55 4.98
N GLU A 142 -6.69 -28.43 5.05
CA GLU A 142 -7.67 -28.48 6.16
C GLU A 142 -8.34 -27.13 6.48
N GLY A 143 -8.54 -26.27 5.45
CA GLY A 143 -9.15 -24.94 5.63
C GLY A 143 -8.23 -23.90 6.28
N LYS A 144 -6.92 -24.15 6.32
CA LYS A 144 -5.88 -23.23 6.79
C LYS A 144 -4.87 -22.96 5.68
N VAL A 145 -4.18 -21.83 5.81
CA VAL A 145 -3.04 -21.49 4.97
C VAL A 145 -1.75 -21.56 5.78
N HIS A 146 -0.77 -22.28 5.25
CA HIS A 146 0.56 -22.41 5.81
C HIS A 146 1.56 -21.65 4.94
N ILE A 147 2.42 -20.84 5.56
CA ILE A 147 3.50 -20.13 4.89
C ILE A 147 4.84 -20.61 5.41
N HIS A 148 5.80 -20.81 4.51
CA HIS A 148 7.17 -21.18 4.84
C HIS A 148 8.11 -20.04 4.47
N CYS A 149 8.96 -19.66 5.43
CA CYS A 149 9.94 -18.60 5.26
C CYS A 149 11.32 -19.18 4.92
N SER A 150 12.15 -18.39 4.26
CA SER A 150 13.53 -18.78 3.89
C SER A 150 14.46 -19.02 5.09
N ASP A 151 14.06 -18.63 6.30
CA ASP A 151 14.78 -18.88 7.54
C ASP A 151 14.29 -20.15 8.26
N ASN A 152 13.56 -21.01 7.55
CA ASN A 152 12.94 -22.25 8.04
C ASN A 152 11.85 -22.05 9.10
N THR A 153 11.38 -20.82 9.32
CA THR A 153 10.20 -20.59 10.14
C THR A 153 8.91 -20.76 9.33
N SER A 154 7.85 -21.20 10.01
CA SER A 154 6.54 -21.41 9.40
C SER A 154 5.44 -20.81 10.25
N TYR A 155 4.39 -20.36 9.59
CA TYR A 155 3.22 -19.76 10.23
C TYR A 155 1.94 -20.31 9.60
N THR A 156 0.88 -20.37 10.39
CA THR A 156 -0.43 -20.87 9.97
C THR A 156 -1.46 -19.80 10.28
N GLY A 157 -2.44 -19.64 9.38
CA GLY A 157 -3.56 -18.73 9.57
C GLY A 157 -4.78 -19.21 8.78
N ASP A 158 -5.85 -18.45 8.87
CA ASP A 158 -7.10 -18.71 8.15
C ASP A 158 -7.12 -18.06 6.77
N ILE A 159 -6.50 -16.88 6.65
CA ILE A 159 -6.51 -16.07 5.44
C ILE A 159 -5.08 -15.64 5.10
N LEU A 160 -4.70 -15.76 3.84
CA LEU A 160 -3.44 -15.20 3.31
C LEU A 160 -3.75 -14.01 2.40
N VAL A 161 -3.08 -12.88 2.66
CA VAL A 161 -3.15 -11.69 1.81
C VAL A 161 -1.77 -11.36 1.26
N GLY A 162 -1.63 -11.42 -0.06
CA GLY A 162 -0.44 -10.97 -0.78
C GLY A 162 -0.41 -9.45 -0.95
N ALA A 163 0.41 -8.76 -0.16
CA ALA A 163 0.69 -7.32 -0.25
C ALA A 163 2.19 -7.04 -0.55
N ASP A 164 2.86 -7.98 -1.21
CA ASP A 164 4.32 -8.08 -1.41
C ASP A 164 4.80 -7.45 -2.72
N GLY A 165 3.96 -6.60 -3.32
CA GLY A 165 4.31 -5.69 -4.42
C GLY A 165 4.25 -6.31 -5.82
N ALA A 166 4.80 -5.58 -6.80
CA ALA A 166 4.69 -5.94 -8.22
C ALA A 166 5.27 -7.33 -8.54
N TYR A 167 6.35 -7.73 -7.85
CA TYR A 167 7.00 -9.03 -7.97
C TYR A 167 6.53 -10.03 -6.90
N SER A 168 5.23 -9.99 -6.59
CA SER A 168 4.60 -10.81 -5.55
C SER A 168 4.93 -12.29 -5.72
N GLY A 169 5.52 -12.89 -4.69
CA GLY A 169 5.72 -14.34 -4.60
C GLY A 169 4.41 -15.05 -4.27
N VAL A 170 3.54 -14.40 -3.49
CA VAL A 170 2.21 -14.93 -3.16
C VAL A 170 1.38 -15.13 -4.42
N ARG A 171 1.33 -14.14 -5.32
CA ARG A 171 0.62 -14.25 -6.61
C ARG A 171 1.12 -15.44 -7.43
N GLN A 172 2.44 -15.62 -7.53
CA GLN A 172 3.02 -16.74 -8.28
C GLN A 172 2.67 -18.10 -7.65
N GLY A 173 2.65 -18.19 -6.32
CA GLY A 173 2.20 -19.39 -5.61
C GLY A 173 0.74 -19.73 -5.89
N ILE A 174 -0.14 -18.73 -5.82
CA ILE A 174 -1.58 -18.89 -6.14
C ILE A 174 -1.77 -19.30 -7.60
N TYR A 175 -1.05 -18.68 -8.54
CA TYR A 175 -1.14 -19.02 -9.96
C TYR A 175 -0.74 -20.47 -10.23
N LYS A 176 0.34 -20.94 -9.60
CA LYS A 176 0.75 -22.35 -9.70
C LYS A 176 -0.36 -23.29 -9.20
N LEU A 177 -0.96 -23.00 -8.05
CA LEU A 177 -2.07 -23.80 -7.49
C LEU A 177 -3.30 -23.80 -8.40
N MET A 178 -3.62 -22.66 -9.01
CA MET A 178 -4.75 -22.52 -9.94
C MET A 178 -4.50 -23.27 -11.26
N ASP A 179 -3.26 -23.25 -11.76
CA ASP A 179 -2.84 -23.98 -12.95
C ASP A 179 -2.92 -25.50 -12.72
N GLU A 180 -2.42 -25.99 -11.58
CA GLU A 180 -2.54 -27.40 -11.17
C GLU A 180 -4.00 -27.87 -11.06
N LYS A 181 -4.91 -26.97 -10.65
CA LYS A 181 -6.35 -27.23 -10.57
C LYS A 181 -7.07 -27.01 -11.91
N GLY A 182 -6.40 -26.52 -12.96
CA GLY A 182 -6.98 -26.22 -14.26
C GLY A 182 -7.99 -25.06 -14.27
N VAL A 183 -7.89 -24.14 -13.31
CA VAL A 183 -8.83 -23.00 -13.13
C VAL A 183 -8.17 -21.63 -13.36
N LEU A 184 -6.88 -21.60 -13.72
CA LEU A 184 -6.20 -20.35 -14.04
C LEU A 184 -6.76 -19.73 -15.33
N PRO A 185 -7.26 -18.48 -15.31
CA PRO A 185 -7.69 -17.79 -16.52
C PRO A 185 -6.55 -17.67 -17.53
N LYS A 186 -6.85 -17.85 -18.82
CA LYS A 186 -5.82 -17.77 -19.87
C LYS A 186 -5.28 -16.35 -20.01
N GLU A 187 -6.14 -15.36 -19.80
CA GLU A 187 -5.82 -13.94 -19.88
C GLU A 187 -4.73 -13.53 -18.86
N ASP A 188 -4.66 -14.22 -17.72
CA ASP A 188 -3.65 -13.99 -16.68
C ASP A 188 -2.26 -14.53 -17.06
N LEU A 189 -2.18 -15.36 -18.12
CA LEU A 189 -0.92 -15.87 -18.70
C LEU A 189 -0.43 -15.01 -19.87
N GLU A 190 -1.25 -14.08 -20.37
CA GLU A 190 -0.89 -13.24 -21.50
C GLU A 190 0.00 -12.07 -21.08
N ASP A 191 0.97 -11.72 -21.92
CA ASP A 191 1.79 -10.53 -21.71
C ASP A 191 0.93 -9.27 -21.76
N PHE A 192 0.85 -8.56 -20.64
CA PHE A 192 0.22 -7.24 -20.61
C PHE A 192 1.12 -6.20 -21.29
N LYS A 193 0.79 -5.87 -22.54
CA LYS A 193 1.51 -4.85 -23.32
C LYS A 193 0.87 -3.48 -23.13
N ILE A 194 1.56 -2.61 -22.41
CA ILE A 194 1.22 -1.20 -22.31
C ILE A 194 2.34 -0.35 -22.88
N ASN A 195 1.99 0.61 -23.74
CA ASN A 195 2.92 1.65 -24.15
C ASN A 195 3.04 2.64 -22.99
N TYR A 196 4.24 2.76 -22.42
CA TYR A 196 4.53 3.74 -21.39
C TYR A 196 5.79 4.53 -21.73
N ALA A 197 5.82 5.78 -21.31
CA ALA A 197 7.02 6.60 -21.29
C ALA A 197 7.31 6.96 -19.84
N THR A 198 8.43 6.48 -19.31
CA THR A 198 8.89 6.86 -17.97
C THR A 198 9.77 8.10 -18.09
N ILE A 199 9.34 9.21 -17.52
CA ILE A 199 10.15 10.41 -17.37
C ILE A 199 10.62 10.46 -15.93
N VAL A 200 11.93 10.31 -15.72
CA VAL A 200 12.54 10.49 -14.40
C VAL A 200 13.20 11.86 -14.37
N GLY A 201 12.72 12.73 -13.48
CA GLY A 201 13.33 14.02 -13.19
C GLY A 201 13.87 14.04 -11.77
N VAL A 202 15.10 14.50 -11.59
CA VAL A 202 15.67 14.79 -10.27
C VAL A 202 15.71 16.30 -10.12
N ALA A 203 14.98 16.82 -9.14
CA ALA A 203 15.07 18.23 -8.79
C ALA A 203 16.41 18.49 -8.08
N THR A 204 17.15 19.51 -8.50
CA THR A 204 18.23 20.06 -7.68
C THR A 204 17.62 20.73 -6.44
N PRO A 205 18.37 20.82 -5.33
CA PRO A 205 17.88 21.49 -4.11
C PRO A 205 17.32 22.87 -4.45
N SER A 206 16.11 23.17 -3.97
CA SER A 206 15.45 24.42 -4.27
C SER A 206 16.29 25.60 -3.75
N ASN A 207 16.52 26.59 -4.61
CA ASN A 207 17.12 27.84 -4.18
C ASN A 207 16.14 28.54 -3.22
N PRO A 208 16.49 28.79 -1.95
CA PRO A 208 15.60 29.41 -0.97
C PRO A 208 15.07 30.78 -1.41
N LYS A 209 15.78 31.47 -2.30
CA LYS A 209 15.34 32.75 -2.88
C LYS A 209 14.15 32.60 -3.84
N ASN A 210 14.04 31.45 -4.51
CA ASN A 210 12.97 31.19 -5.49
C ASN A 210 11.76 30.49 -4.85
N TYR A 211 11.97 29.82 -3.71
CA TYR A 211 10.93 29.08 -2.97
C TYR A 211 11.13 29.28 -1.46
N PRO A 212 10.80 30.47 -0.91
CA PRO A 212 10.88 30.73 0.52
C PRO A 212 9.96 29.79 1.31
N LYS A 213 10.41 29.38 2.50
CA LYS A 213 9.71 28.42 3.38
C LYS A 213 8.42 29.00 3.97
#